data_AF-A0A6I1NTM7-F1
#
_entry.id   AF-A0A6I1NTM7-F1
#
_cell.length_a   1.000
_cell.length_b   1.000
_cell.length_c   1.000
_cell.angle_alpha   90.00
_cell.angle_beta   90.00
_cell.angle_gamma   90.00
#
_symmetry.space_group_name_H-M   'P 1'
#
loop_
_entity.id
_entity.type
_entity.pdbx_description
1 polymer ?
#
loop_
_entity_poly.entity_id
_entity_poly.type
_entity_poly.pdbx_seq_one_letter_code
_entity_poly.pdbx_strand_id
1 'polypeptide(L)' 'MRIRTSVIAGCTIAALAALAAQTASAAELTGTLKKIKDSGVIVLGNRDSSIPFSYYDNNQKPIGYSVDLANKVVDEVK' A
#
# COMPACT_ATOMS: atom_id res chain seq x y z
N MET A 1 15.29 42.21 29.76
CA MET A 1 14.19 41.30 29.32
C MET A 1 14.44 40.61 27.96
N ARG A 2 15.55 40.86 27.24
CA ARG A 2 15.81 40.30 25.89
C ARG A 2 16.18 38.81 25.85
N ILE A 3 16.74 38.27 26.94
CA ILE A 3 17.18 36.86 27.03
C ILE A 3 15.98 35.89 27.02
N ARG A 4 14.84 36.28 27.62
CA ARG A 4 13.63 35.43 27.67
C ARG A 4 12.96 35.28 26.30
N THR A 5 13.04 36.31 25.46
CA THR A 5 12.44 36.32 24.11
C THR A 5 13.23 35.46 23.13
N SER A 6 14.58 35.47 23.20
CA SER A 6 15.44 34.61 22.37
C SER A 6 15.30 33.13 22.71
N VAL A 7 15.03 32.78 23.97
CA VAL A 7 14.79 31.39 24.41
C VAL A 7 13.47 30.86 23.85
N ILE A 8 12.42 31.68 23.78
CA ILE A 8 11.13 31.29 23.19
C ILE A 8 11.24 31.09 21.67
N ALA A 9 12.00 31.93 20.97
CA ALA A 9 12.28 31.77 19.54
C ALA A 9 13.15 30.52 19.25
N GLY A 10 14.12 30.20 20.11
CA GLY A 10 14.92 28.97 20.00
C GLY A 10 14.10 27.70 20.26
N CYS A 11 13.22 27.71 21.27
CA CYS A 11 12.34 26.57 21.56
C CYS A 11 11.33 26.29 20.45
N THR A 12 10.83 27.31 19.77
CA THR A 12 9.86 27.12 18.66
C THR A 12 10.52 26.53 17.41
N ILE A 13 11.74 26.95 17.08
CA ILE A 13 12.50 26.37 15.95
C ILE A 13 12.90 24.91 16.23
N ALA A 14 13.31 24.60 17.46
CA ALA A 14 13.64 23.23 17.86
C ALA A 14 12.42 22.28 17.82
N ALA A 15 11.24 22.78 18.18
CA ALA A 15 9.99 22.00 18.11
C ALA A 15 9.56 21.70 16.67
N LEU A 16 9.73 22.65 15.73
CA LEU A 16 9.44 22.41 14.31
C LEU A 16 10.43 21.41 13.68
N ALA A 17 11.71 21.48 14.05
CA ALA A 17 12.71 20.52 13.57
C ALA A 17 12.45 19.09 14.09
N ALA A 18 11.96 18.96 15.33
CA ALA A 18 11.58 17.66 15.89
C ALA A 18 10.37 17.04 15.18
N LEU A 19 9.38 17.86 14.75
CA LEU A 19 8.26 17.40 13.94
C LEU A 19 8.68 16.99 12.52
N ALA A 20 9.64 17.69 11.93
CA ALA A 20 10.18 17.36 10.60
C ALA A 20 11.06 16.10 10.60
N ALA A 21 11.61 15.71 11.76
CA ALA A 21 12.41 14.51 11.93
C ALA A 21 11.58 13.23 12.10
N GLN A 22 10.25 13.33 12.11
CA GLN A 22 9.36 12.17 12.12
C GLN A 22 9.33 11.54 10.73
N THR A 23 10.39 10.82 10.37
CA THR A 23 10.36 9.96 9.18
C THR A 23 9.32 8.87 9.44
N ALA A 24 8.23 8.87 8.67
CA ALA A 24 7.29 7.76 8.66
C ALA A 24 8.05 6.51 8.19
N SER A 25 8.45 5.67 9.13
CA SER A 25 9.03 4.36 8.81
C SER A 25 7.94 3.53 8.18
N ALA A 26 8.02 3.32 6.86
CA ALA A 26 7.16 2.38 6.18
C ALA A 26 7.31 1.02 6.88
N ALA A 27 6.18 0.40 7.25
CA ALA A 27 6.21 -0.93 7.82
C ALA A 27 6.95 -1.87 6.86
N GLU A 28 7.85 -2.69 7.39
CA GLU A 28 8.52 -3.70 6.60
C GLU A 28 7.47 -4.64 6.00
N LEU A 29 7.56 -4.89 4.69
CA LEU A 29 6.67 -5.85 4.06
C LEU A 29 6.95 -7.25 4.62
N THR A 30 5.89 -7.94 5.01
CA THR A 30 5.95 -9.34 5.47
C THR A 30 4.98 -10.21 4.66
N GLY A 31 5.11 -11.53 4.76
CA GLY A 31 4.18 -12.47 4.14
C GLY A 31 4.05 -12.32 2.62
N THR A 32 2.80 -12.26 2.13
CA THR A 32 2.48 -12.24 0.70
C THR A 32 3.00 -11.00 -0.02
N LEU A 33 2.91 -9.82 0.57
CA LEU A 33 3.40 -8.58 -0.06
C LEU A 33 4.93 -8.58 -0.20
N LYS A 34 5.64 -9.14 0.80
CA LYS A 34 7.08 -9.36 0.70
C LYS A 34 7.40 -10.33 -0.44
N LYS A 35 6.70 -11.46 -0.50
CA LYS A 35 6.87 -12.45 -1.57
C LYS A 35 6.63 -11.84 -2.95
N ILE A 36 5.57 -11.05 -3.12
CA ILE A 36 5.26 -10.34 -4.37
C ILE A 36 6.39 -9.37 -4.75
N LYS A 37 6.87 -8.59 -3.79
CA LYS A 37 8.00 -7.66 -4.02
C LYS A 37 9.28 -8.39 -4.43
N ASP A 38 9.59 -9.50 -3.75
CA ASP A 38 10.80 -10.28 -4.00
C ASP A 38 10.75 -11.05 -5.34
N SER A 39 9.57 -11.58 -5.72
CA SER A 39 9.39 -12.39 -6.93
C SER A 39 9.01 -11.58 -8.17
N GLY A 40 8.42 -10.39 -7.99
CA GLY A 40 7.79 -9.63 -9.07
C GLY A 40 6.51 -10.27 -9.63
N VAL A 41 5.93 -11.27 -8.95
CA VAL A 41 4.80 -12.06 -9.44
C VAL A 41 3.67 -12.11 -8.43
N ILE A 42 2.46 -11.77 -8.88
CA ILE A 42 1.20 -11.97 -8.16
C ILE A 42 0.50 -13.18 -8.76
N VAL A 43 0.15 -14.16 -7.92
CA VAL A 43 -0.57 -15.38 -8.33
C VAL A 43 -2.04 -15.23 -7.97
N LEU A 44 -2.92 -15.13 -8.97
CA LEU A 44 -4.36 -15.05 -8.78
C LEU A 44 -5.00 -16.42 -9.00
N GLY A 45 -5.56 -17.01 -7.94
CA GLY A 45 -6.42 -18.17 -8.05
C GLY A 45 -7.82 -17.78 -8.56
N ASN A 46 -8.37 -18.53 -9.51
CA ASN A 46 -9.72 -18.32 -10.04
C ASN A 46 -10.53 -19.63 -9.99
N ARG A 47 -11.84 -19.52 -10.22
CA ARG A 47 -12.75 -20.66 -10.39
C ARG A 47 -13.18 -20.78 -11.84
N ASP A 48 -13.28 -22.02 -12.32
CA ASP A 48 -13.60 -22.31 -13.71
C ASP A 48 -15.10 -22.12 -14.04
N SER A 49 -15.99 -22.45 -13.09
CA SER A 49 -17.43 -22.54 -13.30
C SER A 49 -18.23 -22.01 -12.11
N SER A 50 -18.10 -20.71 -11.81
CA SER A 50 -18.85 -20.04 -10.75
C SER A 50 -19.47 -18.74 -11.28
N ILE A 51 -20.42 -18.86 -12.20
CA ILE A 51 -21.16 -17.73 -12.78
C ILE A 51 -22.05 -17.07 -11.69
N PRO A 52 -22.08 -15.73 -11.55
CA PRO A 52 -21.40 -14.70 -12.33
C PRO A 52 -20.08 -14.18 -11.70
N PHE A 53 -19.49 -14.91 -10.76
CA PHE A 53 -18.36 -14.47 -9.94
C PHE A 53 -16.99 -14.74 -10.58
N SER A 54 -16.73 -15.98 -11.01
CA SER A 54 -15.50 -16.37 -11.69
C SER A 54 -15.81 -17.55 -12.62
N TYR A 55 -15.63 -17.35 -13.92
CA TYR A 55 -15.86 -18.35 -14.95
C TYR A 55 -15.06 -18.00 -16.21
N TYR A 56 -14.86 -18.97 -17.10
CA TYR A 56 -14.20 -18.70 -18.37
C TYR A 56 -15.17 -18.17 -19.43
N ASP A 57 -14.73 -17.17 -20.19
CA ASP A 57 -15.39 -16.73 -21.42
C ASP A 57 -15.08 -17.67 -22.61
N ASN A 58 -15.62 -17.35 -23.78
CA ASN A 58 -15.38 -18.13 -25.01
C ASN A 58 -13.89 -18.14 -25.44
N ASN A 59 -13.06 -17.23 -24.90
CA ASN A 59 -11.64 -17.13 -25.19
C ASN A 59 -10.76 -17.74 -24.08
N GLN A 60 -11.35 -18.53 -23.17
CA GLN A 60 -10.66 -19.12 -22.01
C GLN A 60 -10.03 -18.07 -21.09
N LYS A 61 -10.61 -16.87 -21.00
CA LYS A 61 -10.21 -15.87 -20.02
C LYS A 61 -11.11 -15.94 -18.79
N PRO A 62 -10.54 -15.95 -17.57
CA PRO A 62 -11.35 -15.85 -16.36
C PRO A 62 -11.99 -14.47 -16.32
N ILE A 63 -13.31 -14.42 -16.11
CA ILE A 63 -14.13 -13.21 -16.00
C ILE A 63 -15.15 -13.34 -14.87
N GLY A 64 -15.79 -12.23 -14.51
CA GLY A 64 -16.85 -12.16 -13.49
C GLY A 64 -16.47 -11.26 -12.32
N TYR A 65 -17.44 -11.05 -11.42
CA TYR A 65 -17.31 -10.07 -10.34
C TYR A 65 -16.05 -10.26 -9.46
N SER A 66 -15.74 -11.50 -9.08
CA SER A 66 -14.59 -11.79 -8.22
C SER A 66 -13.27 -11.58 -8.97
N VAL A 67 -13.24 -11.84 -10.28
CA VAL A 67 -12.07 -11.59 -11.12
C VAL A 67 -11.83 -10.09 -11.26
N ASP A 68 -12.88 -9.32 -11.52
CA ASP A 68 -12.79 -7.86 -11.62
C ASP A 68 -12.32 -7.22 -10.30
N LEU A 69 -12.83 -7.70 -9.17
CA LEU A 69 -12.39 -7.27 -7.85
C LEU A 69 -10.92 -7.61 -7.60
N ALA A 70 -10.48 -8.84 -7.92
CA ALA A 70 -9.10 -9.24 -7.77
C ALA A 70 -8.14 -8.40 -8.63
N ASN A 71 -8.53 -8.08 -9.87
CA ASN A 71 -7.74 -7.20 -10.74
C ASN A 71 -7.58 -5.79 -10.15
N LYS A 72 -8.65 -5.21 -9.56
CA LYS A 72 -8.53 -3.92 -8.86
C LYS A 72 -7.55 -3.98 -7.70
N VAL A 73 -7.56 -5.06 -6.91
CA VAL A 73 -6.56 -5.25 -5.84
C VAL A 73 -5.15 -5.32 -6.42
N VAL A 74 -4.96 -6.02 -7.55
CA VAL A 74 -3.66 -6.10 -8.21
C VAL A 74 -3.17 -4.73 -8.67
N ASP A 75 -4.05 -3.88 -9.19
CA ASP A 75 -3.67 -2.54 -9.65
C ASP A 75 -3.27 -1.62 -8.50
N GLU A 76 -3.87 -1.75 -7.31
CA GLU A 76 -3.46 -1.02 -6.10
C GLU A 76 -2.17 -1.56 -5.46
N VAL A 77 -1.75 -2.79 -5.79
CA VAL A 77 -0.54 -3.42 -5.22
C VAL A 77 0.71 -3.15 -6.06
N LYS A 78 0.56 -2.90 -7.37
CA LYS A 78 1.66 -2.55 -8.28
C LYS A 78 2.27 -1.19 -7.93
#